data_AF-A0AAQ4E7L6-F1
#
_entry.id   AF-A0AAQ4E7L6-F1
#
_cell.length_a   1.000
_cell.length_b   1.000
_cell.length_c   1.000
_cell.angle_alpha   90.00
_cell.angle_beta   90.00
_cell.angle_gamma   90.00
#
_symmetry.space_group_name_H-M   'P 1'
#
loop_
_entity.id
_entity.type
_entity.pdbx_description
1 polymer ?
#
loop_
_entity_poly.entity_id
_entity_poly.type
_entity_poly.pdbx_seq_one_letter_code
_entity_poly.pdbx_strand_id
1 'polypeptide(L)'
;MASDESPPSKKVRFAAAPSTPTTPRTGLGVPESVYRAFLAQPAHNPDGPLREVCAFVEVRVNTEDVSYVFESFLTRLGAKVRRCLGPTVTHVVFREGRVSTRNRARQLGIPVVGPLWIE
;
A
#
# COMPACT_ATOMS: atom_id res chain seq x y z
N MET A 1 5.58 44.25 -57.79
CA MET A 1 6.50 44.01 -56.67
C MET A 1 5.64 43.66 -55.46
N ALA A 2 5.73 42.40 -55.03
CA ALA A 2 5.09 41.90 -53.83
C ALA A 2 6.01 42.17 -52.63
N SER A 3 5.43 42.60 -51.51
CA SER A 3 5.93 42.44 -50.12
C SER A 3 4.72 42.78 -49.23
N ASP A 4 4.00 41.79 -48.69
CA ASP A 4 4.32 41.05 -47.47
C ASP A 4 4.22 41.94 -46.22
N GLU A 5 3.03 41.99 -45.63
CA GLU A 5 2.86 42.49 -44.27
C GLU A 5 2.01 41.48 -43.49
N SER A 6 2.72 40.66 -42.72
CA SER A 6 2.21 39.58 -41.88
C SER A 6 1.27 40.08 -40.77
N PRO A 7 0.22 39.32 -40.38
CA PRO A 7 -0.67 39.71 -39.30
C PRO A 7 -0.01 39.52 -37.90
N PRO A 8 -0.40 40.31 -36.88
CA PRO A 8 0.25 40.29 -35.58
C PRO A 8 -0.06 39.00 -34.79
N SER A 9 0.99 38.25 -34.44
CA SER A 9 0.93 37.08 -33.57
C SER A 9 0.45 37.43 -32.16
N LYS A 10 -0.78 36.98 -31.81
CA LYS A 10 -1.27 36.96 -30.42
C LYS A 10 -0.38 36.04 -29.58
N LYS A 11 0.43 36.61 -28.69
CA LYS A 11 1.14 35.85 -27.64
C LYS A 11 0.11 35.31 -26.65
N VAL A 12 -0.25 34.04 -26.79
CA VAL A 12 -1.04 33.30 -25.80
C VAL A 12 -0.15 33.10 -24.57
N ARG A 13 -0.48 33.76 -23.45
CA ARG A 13 0.15 33.46 -22.16
C ARG A 13 -0.43 32.14 -21.67
N PHE A 14 0.37 31.08 -21.71
CA PHE A 14 0.05 29.85 -20.99
C PHE A 14 0.16 30.16 -19.49
N ALA A 15 -0.96 30.11 -18.77
CA ALA A 15 -0.93 30.12 -17.32
C ALA A 15 -0.15 28.90 -16.84
N ALA A 16 0.83 29.11 -15.97
CA ALA A 16 1.51 28.02 -15.29
C ALA A 16 0.45 27.19 -14.55
N ALA A 17 0.42 25.88 -14.79
CA ALA A 17 -0.42 24.96 -14.03
C ALA A 17 -0.13 25.17 -12.54
N PRO A 18 -1.14 25.18 -11.65
CA PRO A 18 -0.88 25.22 -10.23
C PRO A 18 0.01 24.02 -9.91
N SER A 19 1.21 24.27 -9.40
CA SER A 19 2.09 23.22 -8.90
C SER A 19 1.26 22.43 -7.89
N THR A 20 0.91 21.19 -8.24
CA THR A 20 0.13 20.34 -7.34
C THR A 20 0.87 20.29 -6.02
N PRO A 21 0.21 20.55 -4.87
CA PRO A 21 0.86 20.34 -3.59
C PRO A 21 1.35 18.90 -3.58
N THR A 22 2.67 18.71 -3.42
CA THR A 22 3.29 17.39 -3.31
C THR A 22 2.73 16.75 -2.05
N THR A 23 1.60 16.04 -2.18
CA THR A 23 0.97 15.39 -1.04
C THR A 23 1.99 14.44 -0.44
N PRO A 24 2.31 14.56 0.86
CA PRO A 24 3.24 13.65 1.51
C PRO A 24 2.73 12.22 1.28
N ARG A 25 3.55 11.43 0.59
CA ARG A 25 3.29 10.03 0.31
C ARG A 25 3.93 9.20 1.43
N THR A 26 3.22 8.18 1.88
CA THR A 26 3.77 7.18 2.78
C THR A 26 4.86 6.38 2.06
N GLY A 27 5.67 5.61 2.80
CA GLY A 27 6.67 4.69 2.23
C GLY A 27 6.09 3.60 1.30
N LEU A 28 4.76 3.54 1.19
CA LEU A 28 4.01 2.65 0.30
C LEU A 28 3.47 3.37 -0.95
N GLY A 29 3.79 4.65 -1.15
CA GLY A 29 3.35 5.44 -2.30
C GLY A 29 1.91 5.98 -2.19
N VAL A 30 1.23 5.74 -1.06
CA VAL A 30 -0.15 6.18 -0.80
C VAL A 30 -0.16 7.57 -0.17
N PRO A 31 -1.07 8.49 -0.51
CA PRO A 31 -1.20 9.77 0.18
C PRO A 31 -1.47 9.60 1.69
N GLU A 32 -0.78 10.36 2.55
CA GLU A 32 -0.94 10.31 4.02
C GLU A 32 -2.40 10.52 4.46
N SER A 33 -3.15 11.39 3.79
CA SER A 33 -4.58 11.63 4.09
C SER A 33 -5.44 10.39 3.88
N VAL A 34 -5.18 9.62 2.84
CA VAL A 34 -5.88 8.36 2.54
C VAL A 34 -5.55 7.32 3.60
N TYR A 35 -4.27 7.24 3.99
CA TYR A 35 -3.84 6.35 5.05
C TYR A 35 -4.52 6.67 6.39
N ARG A 36 -4.57 7.95 6.77
CA ARG A 36 -5.25 8.43 8.00
C ARG A 36 -6.75 8.14 7.98
N ALA A 37 -7.42 8.42 6.87
CA ALA A 37 -8.86 8.15 6.71
C ALA A 37 -9.15 6.65 6.81
N PHE A 38 -8.27 5.81 6.24
CA PHE A 38 -8.38 4.37 6.35
C PHE A 38 -8.22 3.88 7.79
N LEU A 39 -7.22 4.39 8.51
CA LEU A 39 -7.02 4.07 9.92
C LEU A 39 -8.17 4.51 10.83
N ALA A 40 -8.92 5.55 10.44
CA ALA A 40 -10.03 6.09 11.23
C ALA A 40 -11.35 5.30 11.13
N GLN A 41 -11.47 4.31 10.25
CA GLN A 41 -12.70 3.52 10.10
C GLN A 41 -12.88 2.53 11.28
N PRO A 42 -14.13 2.11 11.60
CA PRO A 42 -14.37 1.13 12.66
C PRO A 42 -13.72 -0.21 12.33
N ALA A 43 -13.16 -0.83 13.38
CA ALA A 43 -12.36 -2.04 13.27
C ALA A 43 -13.26 -3.27 13.09
N HIS A 44 -12.88 -4.10 12.12
CA HIS A 44 -13.36 -5.46 11.88
C HIS A 44 -14.72 -5.60 11.17
N ASN A 45 -14.67 -6.04 9.90
CA ASN A 45 -15.82 -6.55 9.17
C ASN A 45 -15.77 -8.09 9.19
N PRO A 46 -16.52 -8.79 10.06
CA PRO A 46 -16.47 -10.24 10.17
C PRO A 46 -16.97 -10.96 8.91
N ASP A 47 -17.78 -10.29 8.08
CA ASP A 47 -18.30 -10.82 6.81
C ASP A 47 -17.48 -10.34 5.60
N GLY A 48 -16.29 -9.79 5.85
CA GLY A 48 -15.40 -9.29 4.82
C GLY A 48 -14.89 -10.39 3.87
N PRO A 49 -14.32 -9.98 2.72
CA PRO A 49 -13.83 -10.92 1.70
C PRO A 49 -12.72 -11.84 2.23
N LEU A 50 -11.99 -11.43 3.26
CA LEU A 50 -10.88 -12.19 3.86
C LEU A 50 -11.27 -12.87 5.18
N ARG A 51 -12.55 -13.08 5.48
CA ARG A 51 -13.04 -13.69 6.74
C ARG A 51 -12.43 -15.06 7.10
N GLU A 52 -12.01 -15.83 6.10
CA GLU A 52 -11.41 -17.16 6.27
C GLU A 52 -9.87 -17.12 6.32
N VAL A 53 -9.28 -15.94 6.09
CA VAL A 53 -7.84 -15.77 6.08
C VAL A 53 -7.33 -15.56 7.49
N CYS A 54 -6.37 -16.40 7.89
CA CYS A 54 -5.51 -16.16 9.04
C CYS A 54 -4.12 -15.76 8.54
N ALA A 55 -3.72 -14.51 8.76
CA ALA A 55 -2.52 -13.94 8.18
C ALA A 55 -1.45 -13.65 9.24
N PHE A 56 -0.19 -13.84 8.86
CA PHE A 56 0.97 -13.29 9.55
C PHE A 56 1.61 -12.25 8.64
N VAL A 57 1.96 -11.09 9.18
CA VAL A 57 2.48 -9.96 8.41
C VAL A 57 3.88 -9.64 8.89
N GLU A 58 4.82 -9.59 7.95
CA GLU A 58 6.15 -9.03 8.19
C GLU A 58 6.58 -8.20 6.98
N VAL A 59 6.28 -6.91 7.05
CA VAL A 59 6.60 -5.94 6.00
C VAL A 59 7.52 -4.88 6.57
N ARG A 60 8.73 -4.81 6.02
CA ARG A 60 9.73 -3.81 6.36
C ARG A 60 9.97 -2.89 5.19
N VAL A 61 10.31 -1.65 5.50
CA VAL A 61 10.81 -0.68 4.53
C VAL A 61 12.13 -0.16 5.08
N ASN A 62 13.23 -0.46 4.41
CA ASN A 62 14.59 -0.24 4.92
C ASN A 62 14.79 -0.97 6.28
N THR A 63 14.96 -0.22 7.37
CA THR A 63 15.16 -0.76 8.72
C THR A 63 13.88 -0.74 9.56
N GLU A 64 12.81 -0.11 9.09
CA GLU A 64 11.58 0.09 9.84
C GLU A 64 10.59 -1.05 9.61
N ASP A 65 9.85 -1.39 10.66
CA ASP A 65 8.75 -2.33 10.61
C ASP A 65 7.44 -1.58 10.39
N VAL A 66 6.80 -1.82 9.25
CA VAL A 66 5.52 -1.19 8.88
C VAL A 66 4.40 -2.22 8.79
N SER A 67 4.57 -3.40 9.40
CA SER A 67 3.59 -4.49 9.36
C SER A 67 2.23 -4.04 9.86
N TYR A 68 2.20 -3.16 10.89
CA TYR A 68 0.98 -2.61 11.49
C TYR A 68 0.00 -1.99 10.48
N VAL A 69 0.51 -1.41 9.39
CA VAL A 69 -0.28 -0.86 8.29
C VAL A 69 -1.17 -1.97 7.71
N PHE A 70 -0.52 -3.05 7.26
CA PHE A 70 -1.16 -4.18 6.59
C PHE A 70 -2.01 -5.02 7.54
N GLU A 71 -1.60 -5.12 8.81
CA GLU A 71 -2.44 -5.75 9.84
C GLU A 71 -3.79 -5.03 9.97
N SER A 72 -3.78 -3.69 9.94
CA SER A 72 -5.02 -2.90 9.96
C SER A 72 -5.87 -3.16 8.71
N PHE A 73 -5.24 -3.19 7.51
CA PHE A 73 -5.93 -3.50 6.26
C PHE A 73 -6.61 -4.86 6.30
N LEU A 74 -5.86 -5.90 6.64
CA LEU A 74 -6.35 -7.28 6.71
C LEU A 74 -7.49 -7.44 7.72
N THR A 75 -7.35 -6.85 8.91
CA THR A 75 -8.38 -6.93 9.95
C THR A 75 -9.69 -6.28 9.50
N ARG A 76 -9.62 -5.18 8.75
CA ARG A 76 -10.79 -4.49 8.19
C ARG A 76 -11.45 -5.28 7.07
N LEU A 77 -10.68 -6.04 6.30
CA LEU A 77 -11.19 -6.98 5.29
C LEU A 77 -11.73 -8.29 5.90
N GLY A 78 -11.69 -8.43 7.22
CA GLY A 78 -12.23 -9.58 7.96
C GLY A 78 -11.21 -10.66 8.30
N ALA A 79 -9.94 -10.51 7.89
CA ALA A 79 -8.91 -11.49 8.20
C ALA A 79 -8.53 -11.47 9.69
N LYS A 80 -8.10 -12.63 10.18
CA LYS A 80 -7.52 -12.80 11.51
C LYS A 80 -6.01 -12.64 11.41
N VAL A 81 -5.46 -11.61 12.05
CA VAL A 81 -4.01 -11.39 12.08
C VAL A 81 -3.39 -12.07 13.30
N ARG A 82 -2.30 -12.80 13.11
CA ARG A 82 -1.52 -13.44 14.17
C ARG A 82 -0.15 -12.81 14.28
N ARG A 83 0.32 -12.63 15.52
CA ARG A 83 1.66 -12.11 15.85
C ARG A 83 2.78 -13.15 15.70
N CYS A 84 2.43 -14.43 15.57
CA CYS A 84 3.39 -15.52 15.50
C CYS A 84 3.05 -16.42 14.30
N LEU A 85 4.08 -16.86 13.59
CA LEU A 85 3.94 -17.82 12.51
C LEU A 85 3.70 -19.22 13.10
N GLY A 86 2.44 -19.61 13.15
CA GLY A 86 1.99 -20.90 13.66
C GLY A 86 1.21 -21.71 12.61
N PRO A 87 0.79 -22.93 12.96
CA PRO A 87 0.05 -23.81 12.05
C PRO A 87 -1.35 -23.30 11.70
N THR A 88 -1.87 -22.32 12.44
CA THR A 88 -3.15 -21.67 12.13
C THR A 88 -3.05 -20.59 11.06
N VAL A 89 -1.83 -20.22 10.65
CA VAL A 89 -1.60 -19.18 9.65
C VAL A 89 -1.76 -19.79 8.26
N THR A 90 -2.64 -19.17 7.48
CA THR A 90 -2.95 -19.55 6.09
C THR A 90 -2.12 -18.78 5.08
N HIS A 91 -1.74 -17.54 5.39
CA HIS A 91 -1.05 -16.64 4.47
C HIS A 91 0.03 -15.85 5.22
N VAL A 92 1.19 -15.68 4.58
CA VAL A 92 2.27 -14.83 5.09
C VAL A 92 2.46 -13.66 4.14
N VAL A 93 2.16 -12.45 4.60
CA VAL A 93 2.42 -11.21 3.85
C VAL A 93 3.83 -10.77 4.18
N PHE A 94 4.72 -10.78 3.19
CA PHE A 94 6.14 -10.58 3.41
C PHE A 94 6.75 -9.61 2.42
N ARG A 95 7.55 -8.66 2.94
CA ARG A 95 8.46 -7.84 2.14
C ARG A 95 9.64 -7.38 2.98
N GLU A 96 10.85 -7.61 2.47
CA GLU A 96 12.12 -7.17 3.09
C GLU A 96 12.27 -7.58 4.58
N GLY A 97 11.51 -8.59 5.02
CA GLY A 97 11.56 -9.10 6.39
C GLY A 97 12.72 -10.06 6.63
N ARG A 98 12.69 -10.73 7.79
CA ARG A 98 13.69 -11.71 8.21
C ARG A 98 13.67 -12.94 7.29
N VAL A 99 14.86 -13.36 6.85
CA VAL A 99 15.04 -14.58 6.06
C VAL A 99 14.56 -15.82 6.83
N SER A 100 14.72 -15.83 8.15
CA SER A 100 14.23 -16.92 9.02
C SER A 100 12.71 -17.08 8.94
N THR A 101 11.94 -15.98 8.93
CA THR A 101 10.49 -15.99 8.76
C THR A 101 10.10 -16.62 7.41
N ARG A 102 10.73 -16.17 6.32
CA ARG A 102 10.47 -16.69 4.98
C ARG A 102 10.79 -18.19 4.87
N ASN A 103 11.92 -18.61 5.43
CA ASN A 103 12.33 -20.01 5.45
C ASN A 103 11.34 -20.86 6.28
N ARG A 104 10.88 -20.34 7.42
CA ARG A 104 9.90 -21.03 8.26
C ARG A 104 8.55 -21.18 7.56
N ALA A 105 8.07 -20.13 6.88
CA ALA A 105 6.84 -20.19 6.10
C ALA A 105 6.91 -21.26 5.00
N ARG A 106 8.05 -21.34 4.29
CA ARG A 106 8.32 -22.38 3.28
C ARG A 106 8.33 -23.79 3.87
N GLN A 107 8.96 -23.99 5.03
CA GLN A 107 8.97 -25.30 5.72
C GLN A 107 7.56 -25.73 6.14
N LEU A 108 6.71 -24.78 6.52
CA LEU A 108 5.32 -25.04 6.88
C LEU A 108 4.39 -25.17 5.66
N GLY A 109 4.89 -24.97 4.44
CA GLY A 109 4.09 -24.99 3.21
C GLY A 109 3.10 -23.83 3.09
N ILE A 110 3.30 -22.75 3.85
CA ILE A 110 2.40 -21.59 3.86
C ILE A 110 2.77 -20.66 2.70
N PRO A 111 1.80 -20.22 1.87
CA PRO A 111 2.07 -19.29 0.78
C PRO A 111 2.59 -17.95 1.33
N VAL A 112 3.70 -17.49 0.73
CA VAL A 112 4.31 -16.19 1.01
C VAL A 112 3.91 -15.23 -0.11
N VAL A 113 3.11 -14.21 0.22
CA VAL A 113 2.58 -13.20 -0.71
C VAL A 113 3.21 -11.84 -0.44
N GLY A 114 3.27 -10.99 -1.47
CA GLY A 114 3.73 -9.62 -1.33
C GLY A 114 2.63 -8.66 -0.84
N PRO A 115 2.98 -7.44 -0.42
CA PRO A 115 2.03 -6.41 0.01
C PRO A 115 0.92 -6.08 -1.00
N LEU A 116 1.21 -6.19 -2.31
CA LEU A 116 0.27 -5.91 -3.39
C LEU A 116 -0.89 -6.91 -3.49
N TRP A 117 -0.83 -8.03 -2.78
CA TRP A 117 -1.93 -9.00 -2.73
C TRP A 117 -3.18 -8.46 -2.01
N ILE A 118 -3.01 -7.42 -1.19
CA ILE A 118 -4.08 -6.85 -0.34
C ILE A 118 -4.86 -5.74 -1.06
N GLU A 119 -4.27 -5.13 -2.09
CA GLU A 119 -4.89 -4.08 -2.93
C GLU A 119 -5.99 -4.66 -3.83
#